data_AF-A0A976FL25-F1
#
_entry.id   AF-A0A976FL25-F1
#
_cell.length_a   1.000
_cell.length_b   1.000
_cell.length_c   1.000
_cell.angle_alpha   90.00
_cell.angle_beta   90.00
_cell.angle_gamma   90.00
#
_symmetry.space_group_name_H-M   'P 1'
#
loop_
_entity.id
_entity.type
_entity.pdbx_description
1 polymer ?
#
loop_
_entity_poly.entity_id
_entity_poly.type
_entity_poly.pdbx_seq_one_letter_code
_entity_poly.pdbx_strand_id
1 'polypeptide(L)' 'MVMVEGLLVDCMSIVEATEINSALSKYFTLKDLGDALFVPGIEVKYIRERRLLHICQSQFIERLAERFGQN' A
#
# COMPACT_ATOMS: atom_id res chain seq x y z
N MET A 1 -10.30 -5.57 -18.46
CA MET A 1 -9.38 -4.51 -18.02
C MET A 1 -8.99 -4.83 -16.59
N VAL A 2 -7.78 -5.35 -16.36
CA VAL A 2 -7.32 -5.66 -15.00
C VAL A 2 -6.90 -4.35 -14.36
N MET A 3 -7.72 -3.83 -13.46
CA MET A 3 -7.36 -2.70 -12.62
C MET A 3 -6.40 -3.25 -11.57
N VAL A 4 -5.12 -2.92 -11.66
CA VAL A 4 -4.22 -3.09 -10.51
C VAL A 4 -4.66 -2.03 -9.50
N GLU A 5 -5.34 -2.44 -8.41
CA GLU A 5 -5.91 -1.50 -7.43
C GLU A 5 -4.86 -0.69 -6.65
N GLY A 6 -3.58 -1.08 -6.72
CA GLY A 6 -2.46 -0.30 -6.23
C GLY A 6 -1.13 -0.94 -6.59
N LEU A 7 -0.13 -0.13 -6.95
CA LEU A 7 1.25 -0.54 -7.18
C LEU A 7 2.11 0.02 -6.04
N LEU A 8 2.82 -0.85 -5.32
CA LEU A 8 3.78 -0.45 -4.31
C LEU A 8 5.19 -0.55 -4.89
N VAL A 9 5.96 0.54 -4.77
CA VAL A 9 7.35 0.61 -5.22
C VAL A 9 8.20 1.02 -4.03
N ASP A 10 9.21 0.22 -3.71
CA ASP A 10 10.23 0.53 -2.69
C ASP A 10 11.56 0.87 -3.37
N CYS A 11 12.37 1.72 -2.74
CA CYS A 11 13.62 2.23 -3.29
C CYS A 11 14.70 2.22 -2.20
N MET A 12 15.96 1.98 -2.59
CA MET A 12 17.06 1.96 -1.60
C MET A 12 17.57 3.36 -1.24
N SER A 13 17.22 4.38 -2.02
CA SER A 13 17.59 5.77 -1.77
C SER A 13 16.47 6.75 -2.09
N ILE A 14 16.50 7.91 -1.43
CA ILE A 14 15.58 9.02 -1.69
C ILE A 14 15.76 9.57 -3.12
N VAL A 15 16.99 9.54 -3.65
CA VAL A 15 17.29 10.01 -5.01
C VAL A 15 16.57 9.13 -6.03
N GLU A 16 16.72 7.82 -5.92
CA GLU A 16 16.04 6.84 -6.77
C GLU A 16 14.51 6.93 -6.62
N ALA A 17 14.01 7.08 -5.39
CA ALA A 17 12.58 7.29 -5.14
C ALA A 17 12.04 8.54 -5.83
N THR A 18 12.82 9.63 -5.85
CA THR A 18 12.44 10.89 -6.49
C THR A 18 12.42 10.76 -8.02
N GLU A 19 13.41 10.09 -8.60
CA GLU A 19 13.47 9.83 -10.04
C GLU A 19 12.30 8.96 -10.50
N ILE A 20 12.03 7.86 -9.79
CA ILE A 20 10.91 6.96 -10.08
C ILE A 20 9.58 7.70 -9.93
N ASN A 21 9.41 8.51 -8.88
CA ASN A 21 8.20 9.31 -8.70
C ASN A 21 8.02 10.31 -9.85
N SER A 22 9.08 10.99 -10.28
CA SER A 22 9.02 11.91 -11.41
C SER A 22 8.71 11.21 -12.75
N ALA A 23 9.14 9.98 -12.94
CA ALA A 23 8.85 9.22 -14.15
C ALA A 23 7.41 8.69 -14.18
N LEU A 24 6.95 8.11 -13.07
CA LEU A 24 5.65 7.46 -12.95
C LEU A 24 4.49 8.44 -12.74
N SER A 25 4.72 9.59 -12.09
CA SER A 25 3.69 10.63 -11.88
C SER A 25 3.10 11.19 -13.17
N LYS A 26 3.77 10.99 -14.31
CA LYS A 26 3.28 11.34 -15.65
C LYS A 26 2.13 10.43 -16.12
N TYR A 27 2.04 9.22 -15.56
CA TYR A 27 1.11 8.17 -16.00
C TYR A 27 0.16 7.72 -14.89
N PHE A 28 0.57 7.86 -13.62
CA PHE A 28 -0.17 7.36 -12.46
C PHE A 28 -0.22 8.39 -11.35
N THR A 29 -1.32 8.38 -10.59
CA THR A 29 -1.41 9.12 -9.32
C THR A 29 -0.63 8.36 -8.26
N LEU A 30 0.55 8.85 -7.90
CA LEU A 30 1.35 8.31 -6.82
C LEU A 30 0.98 8.95 -5.48
N LYS A 31 0.98 8.14 -4.42
CA LYS A 31 0.87 8.60 -3.03
C LYS A 31 2.08 8.09 -2.25
N ASP A 32 2.66 8.97 -1.45
CA ASP A 32 3.62 8.55 -0.44
C ASP A 32 2.88 7.72 0.63
N LEU A 33 3.47 6.59 1.00
CA LEU A 33 2.91 5.68 2.00
C LEU A 33 3.01 6.22 3.43
N GLY A 34 3.91 7.19 3.69
CA GLY A 34 4.12 7.70 5.04
C GLY A 34 4.40 6.57 6.04
N ASP A 35 3.80 6.62 7.22
CA ASP A 35 3.93 5.58 8.24
C ASP A 35 2.90 4.44 8.06
N ALA A 36 1.73 4.73 7.51
CA ALA A 36 0.70 3.74 7.21
C ALA A 36 -0.25 4.25 6.11
N LEU A 37 -0.56 3.41 5.13
CA LEU A 37 -1.53 3.70 4.08
C LEU A 37 -2.65 2.66 4.11
N PHE A 38 -3.89 3.13 4.19
CA PHE A 38 -5.08 2.29 4.08
C PHE A 38 -5.54 2.29 2.62
N VAL A 39 -5.23 1.21 1.92
CA VAL A 39 -5.83 0.84 0.62
C VAL A 39 -7.13 0.09 0.95
N PRO A 40 -8.19 0.06 0.11
CA PRO A 40 -9.48 -0.49 0.50
C PRO A 40 -9.40 -1.91 1.09
N GLY A 41 -9.46 -2.02 2.42
CA GLY A 41 -9.35 -3.29 3.15
C GLY A 41 -7.95 -3.88 3.30
N ILE A 42 -6.90 -3.18 2.84
CA ILE A 42 -5.51 -3.56 3.06
C ILE A 42 -4.84 -2.46 3.86
N GLU A 43 -4.45 -2.79 5.10
CA GLU A 43 -3.54 -1.99 5.89
C GLU A 43 -2.11 -2.26 5.43
N VAL A 44 -1.43 -1.21 4.96
CA VAL A 44 -0.02 -1.28 4.60
C VAL A 44 0.75 -0.38 5.57
N LYS A 45 1.70 -0.97 6.30
CA LYS A 45 2.58 -0.26 7.22
C LYS A 45 4.03 -0.53 6.86
N TYR A 46 4.79 0.52 6.58
CA TYR A 46 6.21 0.40 6.29
C TYR A 46 7.04 0.85 7.50
N ILE A 47 7.73 -0.09 8.14
CA ILE A 47 8.59 0.18 9.29
C ILE A 47 10.00 0.44 8.77
N ARG A 48 10.31 1.72 8.57
CA ARG A 48 11.55 2.19 7.93
C ARG A 48 12.81 1.72 8.67
N GLU A 49 12.82 1.74 10.01
CA GLU A 49 13.99 1.36 10.81
C GLU A 49 14.35 -0.13 10.62
N ARG A 50 13.36 -0.95 10.28
CA ARG A 50 13.50 -2.40 10.12
C ARG A 50 13.46 -2.84 8.67
N ARG A 51 13.24 -1.93 7.72
CA ARG A 51 12.95 -2.22 6.30
C ARG A 51 11.88 -3.30 6.15
N LEU A 52 10.86 -3.24 7.01
CA LEU A 52 9.80 -4.24 7.07
C LEU A 52 8.50 -3.66 6.51
N LEU A 53 7.98 -4.29 5.46
CA LEU A 53 6.66 -3.99 4.92
C LEU A 53 5.64 -4.95 5.54
N HIS A 54 4.74 -4.43 6.36
CA HIS A 54 3.61 -5.18 6.90
C HIS A 54 2.38 -4.91 6.03
N ILE A 55 1.75 -6.00 5.56
CA ILE A 55 0.52 -5.95 4.76
C ILE A 55 -0.50 -6.81 5.50
N CYS A 56 -1.62 -6.22 5.90
CA CYS A 56 -2.68 -6.91 6.63
C CYS A 56 -4.05 -6.65 6.02
N GLN A 57 -4.88 -7.68 5.95
CA GLN A 57 -6.27 -7.60 5.49
C GLN A 57 -7.26 -7.95 6.60
N SER A 58 -6.86 -7.88 7.87
CA SER A 58 -7.71 -8.25 9.01
C SER A 58 -9.05 -7.50 9.00
N GLN A 59 -9.08 -6.19 8.70
CA GLN A 59 -10.35 -5.46 8.56
C GLN A 59 -11.24 -5.98 7.41
N PHE A 60 -10.65 -6.45 6.31
CA PHE A 60 -11.42 -7.05 5.23
C PHE A 60 -12.01 -8.39 5.66
N ILE A 61 -11.22 -9.21 6.37
CA ILE A 61 -11.66 -10.49 6.94
C ILE A 61 -12.77 -10.28 7.98
N GLU A 62 -12.63 -9.30 8.88
CA GLU A 62 -13.65 -8.94 9.86
C GLU A 62 -14.96 -8.53 9.18
N ARG A 63 -14.91 -7.63 8.19
CA ARG A 63 -16.10 -7.26 7.40
C ARG A 63 -16.73 -8.45 6.67
N LEU A 64 -15.92 -9.40 6.21
CA LEU A 64 -16.40 -10.65 5.63
C LEU A 64 -17.10 -11.52 6.67
N ALA A 65 -16.49 -11.72 7.83
CA ALA A 65 -17.06 -12.49 8.93
C ALA A 65 -18.41 -11.92 9.39
N GLU A 66 -18.49 -10.60 9.60
CA GLU A 66 -19.74 -9.89 9.93
C GLU A 66 -20.81 -10.10 8.85
N ARG A 67 -20.43 -9.97 7.57
CA ARG A 67 -21.36 -10.13 6.44
C ARG A 67 -21.94 -11.54 6.34
N PHE A 68 -21.19 -12.56 6.73
CA PHE A 68 -21.62 -13.97 6.69
C PHE A 68 -22.13 -14.48 8.04
N GLY A 69 -22.28 -13.60 9.05
CA GLY A 69 -22.82 -13.95 10.36
C GLY A 69 -21.91 -14.86 11.18
N GLN A 70 -20.59 -14.83 10.93
CA GLN A 70 -19.58 -15.49 11.74
C GLN A 70 -19.05 -14.52 12.80
N ASN A 71 -19.89 -14.20 13.79
CA ASN A 71 -19.50 -13.45 14.99
C ASN A 71 -19.56 -14.36 16.22
#